data_AF-A0A661JYU7-F1
#
_entry.id   AF-A0A661JYU7-F1
#
_cell.length_a   1.000
_cell.length_b   1.000
_cell.length_c   1.000
_cell.angle_alpha   90.00
_cell.angle_beta   90.00
_cell.angle_gamma   90.00
#
_symmetry.space_group_name_H-M   'P 1'
#
loop_
_entity.id
_entity.type
_entity.pdbx_description
1 polymer ?
#
loop_
_entity_poly.entity_id
_entity_poly.type
_entity_poly.pdbx_seq_one_letter_code
_entity_poly.pdbx_strand_id
1 'polypeptide(L)'
;MLEDSMRTTITLDEKLVSELVKLSGAKTKTAAVASAVREQIRRVKLKKLSELLGSIDFDEELVEGADSLDMKRVHRLERGGRKNAKQG
;
A
#
# COMPACT_ATOMS: atom_id res chain seq x y z
N MET A 1 -7.81 23.66 -2.20
CA MET A 1 -7.49 23.47 -3.63
C MET A 1 -5.98 23.47 -3.75
N LEU A 2 -5.34 22.33 -3.97
CA LEU A 2 -3.88 22.26 -4.11
C LEU A 2 -3.53 22.44 -5.59
N GLU A 3 -3.35 23.71 -5.97
CA GLU A 3 -2.73 24.08 -7.25
C GLU A 3 -1.20 24.07 -7.09
N ASP A 4 -0.60 22.89 -7.22
CA ASP A 4 0.85 22.77 -7.43
C ASP A 4 1.07 22.04 -8.77
N SER A 5 0.79 22.75 -9.86
CA SER A 5 1.07 22.29 -11.23
C SER A 5 2.23 23.10 -11.80
N MET A 6 3.43 22.57 -11.69
CA MET A 6 4.61 23.15 -12.35
C MET A 6 4.61 22.81 -13.85
N ARG A 7 4.77 23.82 -14.71
CA ARG A 7 5.07 23.61 -16.14
C ARG A 7 6.57 23.47 -16.32
N THR A 8 6.99 22.42 -16.99
CA THR A 8 8.41 22.16 -17.25
C THR A 8 8.59 21.75 -18.71
N THR A 9 9.64 22.25 -19.35
CA THR A 9 10.05 21.83 -20.69
C THR A 9 11.17 20.82 -20.55
N ILE A 10 10.96 19.60 -21.04
CA ILE A 10 11.95 18.52 -21.05
C ILE A 10 11.99 17.88 -22.44
N THR A 11 13.15 17.37 -22.82
CA THR A 11 13.33 16.63 -24.07
C THR A 11 13.10 15.15 -23.82
N LEU A 12 12.19 14.54 -24.57
CA LEU A 12 11.86 13.11 -24.50
C LEU A 12 11.88 12.50 -25.89
N ASP A 13 12.15 11.20 -25.98
CA ASP A 13 12.03 10.47 -27.24
C ASP A 13 10.56 10.39 -27.67
N GLU A 14 10.26 10.95 -28.85
CA GLU A 14 8.91 10.99 -29.41
C GLU A 14 8.32 9.59 -29.63
N LYS A 15 9.14 8.60 -30.00
CA LYS A 15 8.69 7.23 -30.23
C LYS A 15 8.21 6.60 -28.93
N LEU A 16 8.98 6.78 -27.85
CA LEU A 16 8.63 6.28 -26.53
C LEU A 16 7.38 6.95 -25.97
N VAL A 17 7.24 8.27 -26.13
CA VAL A 17 6.04 8.99 -25.67
C VAL A 17 4.81 8.58 -26.48
N SER A 18 4.96 8.38 -27.79
CA SER A 18 3.87 7.90 -28.65
C SER A 18 3.42 6.48 -28.26
N GLU A 19 4.38 5.60 -28.00
CA GLU A 19 4.09 4.24 -27.51
C GLU A 19 3.42 4.28 -26.14
N LEU A 20 3.92 5.09 -25.21
CA LEU A 20 3.33 5.28 -23.88
C LEU A 20 1.87 5.72 -23.97
N VAL A 21 1.55 6.67 -24.84
CA VAL A 21 0.17 7.13 -25.08
C VAL A 21 -0.74 5.98 -25.54
N LYS A 22 -0.25 5.15 -26.47
CA LYS A 22 -0.99 3.98 -26.98
C LYS A 22 -1.22 2.94 -25.89
N LEU A 23 -0.17 2.59 -25.14
CA LEU A 23 -0.23 1.59 -24.08
C LEU A 23 -1.06 2.06 -22.87
N SER A 24 -0.99 3.34 -22.52
CA SER A 24 -1.71 3.89 -21.39
C SER A 24 -3.16 4.27 -21.70
N GLY A 25 -3.57 4.28 -22.98
CA GLY A 25 -4.89 4.76 -23.42
C GLY A 25 -5.14 6.25 -23.13
N ALA A 26 -4.08 7.05 -22.90
CA ALA A 26 -4.22 8.44 -22.53
C ALA A 26 -4.57 9.31 -23.73
N LYS A 27 -5.38 10.35 -23.54
CA LYS A 27 -5.77 11.27 -24.62
C LYS A 27 -4.65 12.24 -25.02
N THR A 28 -3.69 12.51 -24.12
CA THR A 28 -2.63 13.49 -24.34
C THR A 28 -1.28 12.98 -23.85
N LYS A 29 -0.19 13.48 -24.45
CA LYS A 29 1.19 13.19 -24.03
C LYS A 29 1.41 13.56 -22.55
N THR A 30 0.90 14.72 -22.13
CA THR A 30 1.00 15.18 -20.74
C THR A 30 0.31 14.22 -19.78
N ALA A 31 -0.89 13.73 -20.12
CA ALA A 31 -1.60 12.77 -19.27
C ALA A 31 -0.86 11.43 -19.18
N ALA A 32 -0.32 10.96 -20.31
CA ALA A 32 0.47 9.73 -20.36
C ALA A 32 1.73 9.83 -19.47
N VAL A 33 2.50 10.90 -19.63
CA VAL A 33 3.71 11.17 -18.84
C VAL A 33 3.38 11.34 -17.36
N ALA A 34 2.34 12.10 -17.02
CA ALA A 34 1.93 12.29 -15.63
C ALA A 34 1.46 10.97 -14.98
N SER A 35 0.84 10.08 -15.74
CA SER A 35 0.48 8.73 -15.26
C SER A 35 1.72 7.88 -15.02
N ALA A 36 2.66 7.85 -15.99
CA ALA A 36 3.90 7.11 -15.88
C ALA A 36 4.76 7.52 -14.67
N VAL A 37 4.86 8.83 -14.41
CA VAL A 37 5.59 9.35 -13.24
C VAL A 37 4.95 8.88 -11.94
N ARG A 38 3.62 8.97 -11.81
CA ARG A 38 2.91 8.49 -10.61
C ARG A 38 3.12 6.99 -10.40
N GLU A 39 3.00 6.21 -11.46
CA GLU A 39 3.18 4.78 -11.42
C GLU A 39 4.61 4.39 -11.05
N GLN A 40 5.62 5.10 -11.57
CA GLN A 40 7.01 4.88 -11.20
C GLN A 40 7.26 5.15 -9.72
N ILE A 41 6.73 6.26 -9.19
CA ILE A 41 6.82 6.57 -7.76
C ILE A 41 6.15 5.47 -6.93
N ARG A 42 4.97 5.00 -7.36
CA ARG A 42 4.23 3.91 -6.69
C ARG A 42 5.06 2.62 -6.67
N ARG A 43 5.66 2.24 -7.79
CA ARG A 43 6.52 1.04 -7.91
C ARG A 43 7.73 1.11 -6.98
N VAL A 44 8.40 2.25 -6.91
CA VAL A 44 9.55 2.42 -6.01
C VAL A 44 9.12 2.33 -4.54
N LYS A 45 7.98 2.93 -4.17
CA LYS A 45 7.45 2.82 -2.79
C LYS A 45 7.11 1.38 -2.43
N LEU A 46 6.47 0.65 -3.34
CA LEU A 46 6.15 -0.77 -3.14
C LEU A 46 7.42 -1.62 -3.03
N LYS A 47 8.42 -1.37 -3.87
CA LYS A 47 9.71 -2.07 -3.77
C LYS A 47 10.36 -1.88 -2.40
N LYS A 48 10.40 -0.64 -1.89
CA LYS A 48 10.90 -0.36 -0.54
C LYS A 48 10.11 -1.08 0.55
N LEU A 49 8.79 -1.17 0.42
CA LEU A 49 7.95 -1.92 1.35
C LEU A 49 8.25 -3.42 1.30
N SER A 50 8.42 -3.99 0.10
CA SER A 50 8.80 -5.39 -0.07
C SER A 50 10.19 -5.70 0.47
N GLU A 51 11.15 -4.80 0.28
CA GLU A 51 12.49 -4.90 0.88
C GLU A 51 12.42 -4.89 2.41
N LEU A 52 11.60 -4.00 3.00
CA LEU A 52 11.36 -3.98 4.44
C LEU A 52 10.74 -5.28 4.94
N LEU A 53 9.69 -5.78 4.28
CA LEU A 53 9.05 -7.06 4.62
C LEU A 53 10.02 -8.24 4.53
N GLY A 54 10.95 -8.24 3.58
CA GLY A 54 12.00 -9.26 3.46
C GLY A 54 13.13 -9.13 4.47
N SER A 55 13.25 -7.98 5.16
CA SER A 55 14.23 -7.73 6.23
C SER A 55 13.65 -7.81 7.65
N ILE A 56 12.33 -8.04 7.79
CA ILE A 56 11.73 -8.31 9.08
C ILE A 56 11.96 -9.79 9.37
N ASP A 57 13.02 -10.08 10.13
CA ASP A 57 13.18 -11.37 10.81
C ASP A 57 12.08 -11.46 11.88
N PHE A 58 11.01 -12.20 11.57
CA PHE A 58 10.01 -12.55 12.58
C PHE A 58 10.60 -13.64 13.46
N ASP A 59 10.90 -13.30 14.71
CA ASP A 59 11.28 -14.29 15.71
C ASP A 59 10.07 -15.19 15.98
N GLU A 60 10.11 -16.43 15.49
CA GLU A 60 8.99 -17.38 15.50
C GLU A 60 8.46 -17.61 16.93
N GLU A 61 9.36 -17.58 17.92
CA GLU A 61 9.07 -17.70 19.34
C GLU A 61 8.21 -16.54 19.89
N LEU A 62 8.39 -15.32 19.38
CA LEU A 62 7.60 -14.15 19.78
C LEU A 62 6.20 -14.17 19.16
N VAL A 63 6.07 -14.72 17.95
CA VAL A 63 4.79 -14.84 17.24
C VAL A 63 3.89 -15.88 17.91
N GLU A 64 4.42 -17.06 18.24
CA GLU A 64 3.67 -18.10 18.97
C GLU A 64 3.21 -17.63 20.36
N GLY A 65 4.05 -16.84 21.05
CA GLY A 65 3.71 -16.23 22.34
C GLY A 65 2.49 -15.30 22.25
N ALA A 66 2.41 -14.49 21.19
CA ALA A 66 1.33 -13.54 20.95
C ALA A 66 -0.02 -14.24 20.69
N ASP A 67 -0.03 -15.30 19.87
CA ASP A 67 -1.23 -16.09 19.57
C ASP A 67 -1.85 -16.71 20.83
N SER A 68 -1.00 -17.19 21.74
CA SER A 68 -1.46 -17.77 23.01
C SER A 68 -2.12 -16.72 23.94
N LEU A 69 -1.69 -15.47 23.86
CA LEU A 69 -2.21 -14.36 24.67
C LEU A 69 -3.54 -13.86 24.13
N ASP A 70 -3.70 -13.83 22.81
CA ASP A 70 -4.93 -13.43 22.16
C ASP A 70 -6.03 -14.50 22.32
N MET A 71 -5.70 -15.79 22.26
CA MET A 71 -6.63 -16.87 22.62
C MET A 71 -7.11 -16.79 24.08
N LYS A 72 -6.20 -16.45 25.02
CA LYS A 72 -6.55 -16.23 26.43
C LYS A 72 -7.47 -15.01 26.63
N ARG A 73 -7.33 -13.97 25.80
CA ARG A 73 -8.24 -12.81 25.80
C ARG A 73 -9.62 -13.17 25.27
N VAL A 74 -9.72 -13.86 24.15
CA VAL A 74 -11.00 -14.34 23.58
C VAL A 74 -11.76 -15.17 24.62
N HIS A 75 -11.08 -16.12 25.26
CA HIS A 75 -11.71 -16.98 26.25
C HIS A 75 -12.13 -16.24 27.53
N ARG A 76 -11.54 -15.08 27.84
CA ARG A 76 -11.96 -14.21 28.95
C ARG A 76 -13.22 -13.41 28.60
N LEU A 77 -13.31 -12.93 27.36
CA LEU A 77 -14.46 -12.17 26.86
C LEU A 77 -15.71 -13.06 26.75
N GLU A 78 -15.58 -14.29 26.26
CA GLU A 78 -16.69 -15.25 26.21
C GLU A 78 -17.22 -15.63 27.60
N ARG A 79 -16.32 -15.71 28.60
CA ARG A 79 -16.70 -15.97 29.99
C ARG A 79 -17.31 -14.75 30.68
N GLY A 80 -16.93 -13.53 30.28
CA GLY A 80 -17.50 -12.27 30.77
C GLY A 80 -18.89 -11.97 30.23
N GLY A 81 -19.15 -12.27 28.95
CA GLY A 81 -20.43 -11.98 28.28
C GLY A 81 -21.63 -12.78 28.83
N ARG A 82 -21.41 -13.97 29.41
CA ARG A 82 -22.50 -14.80 29.96
C ARG A 82 -23.04 -14.32 31.32
N LYS A 83 -22.32 -13.47 32.05
CA LYS A 83 -22.76 -12.99 33.37
C LYS A 83 -23.74 -11.81 33.32
N ASN A 84 -23.79 -11.08 32.20
CA ASN A 84 -24.68 -9.91 32.04
C ASN A 84 -26.06 -10.24 31.40
N ALA A 85 -26.28 -11.47 30.92
CA ALA A 85 -27.54 -11.87 30.28
C ALA A 85 -28.55 -12.55 31.24
N LYS A 86 -28.21 -12.70 32.54
CA LYS A 86 -29.08 -13.36 33.55
C LYS A 86 -29.55 -12.43 34.68
N GLN A 87 -29.40 -11.12 34.53
CA GLN A 87 -29.90 -10.11 35.50
C GLN A 87 -30.72 -9.00 34.80
N GLY A 88 -31.55 -9.38 33.85
CA GLY A 88 -32.56 -8.52 33.22
C GLY A 88 -33.93 -9.14 33.39
#